data_AF-A0A358C5B5-F1
#
_entry.id   AF-A0A358C5B5-F1
#
_cell.length_a   1.000
_cell.length_b   1.000
_cell.length_c   1.000
_cell.angle_alpha   90.00
_cell.angle_beta   90.00
_cell.angle_gamma   90.00
#
_symmetry.space_group_name_H-M   'P 1'
#
loop_
_entity.id
_entity.type
_entity.pdbx_description
1 polymer ?
#
loop_
_entity_poly.entity_id
_entity_poly.type
_entity_poly.pdbx_seq_one_letter_code
_entity_poly.pdbx_strand_id
1 'polypeptide(L)' 'TEEEIDYAIKLLHEKIGKLRELSPLWEMFKEGVDLNTVQWAAH' A
#
# COMPACT_ATOMS: atom_id res chain seq x y z
N THR A 1 -13.59 -10.70 19.44
CA THR A 1 -15.04 -10.55 19.17
C THR A 1 -15.24 -10.10 17.73
N GLU A 2 -16.45 -10.12 17.18
CA GLU A 2 -16.70 -9.58 15.83
C GLU A 2 -16.33 -8.09 15.73
N GLU A 3 -16.62 -7.31 16.77
CA GLU A 3 -16.28 -5.88 16.85
C GLU A 3 -14.77 -5.61 16.72
N GLU A 4 -13.92 -6.46 17.31
CA GLU A 4 -12.47 -6.33 17.20
C GLU A 4 -11.97 -6.62 15.78
N ILE A 5 -12.63 -7.56 15.09
CA ILE A 5 -12.31 -7.90 13.70
C ILE A 5 -12.66 -6.72 12.79
N ASP A 6 -13.86 -6.15 12.94
CA ASP A 6 -14.29 -4.97 12.17
C ASP A 6 -13.38 -3.76 12.41
N TYR A 7 -12.97 -3.55 13.67
CA TYR A 7 -12.01 -2.51 14.01
C TYR A 7 -10.66 -2.71 13.31
N ALA A 8 -10.12 -3.94 13.35
CA ALA A 8 -8.85 -4.26 12.72
C ALA A 8 -8.89 -4.06 11.19
N ILE A 9 -9.98 -4.48 10.54
CA ILE A 9 -10.20 -4.28 9.10
C ILE A 9 -10.17 -2.78 8.77
N LYS A 10 -10.95 -1.97 9.50
CA LYS A 10 -11.00 -0.52 9.26
C LYS A 10 -9.64 0.13 9.47
N LEU A 11 -8.93 -0.25 10.54
CA LEU A 11 -7.61 0.27 10.85
C LEU A 11 -6.61 -0.06 9.73
N LEU A 12 -6.58 -1.31 9.25
CA LEU A 12 -5.72 -1.73 8.14
C LEU A 12 -5.98 -0.92 6.88
N HIS A 13 -7.25 -0.77 6.49
CA HIS A 13 -7.61 0.01 5.30
C HIS A 13 -7.15 1.47 5.41
N GLU A 14 -7.34 2.11 6.56
CA GLU A 14 -6.91 3.49 6.77
C GLU A 14 -5.38 3.64 6.69
N LYS A 15 -4.64 2.75 7.37
CA LYS A 15 -3.17 2.81 7.38
C LYS A 15 -2.58 2.51 6.01
N ILE A 16 -3.08 1.49 5.31
CA ILE A 16 -2.64 1.16 3.96
C ILE A 16 -2.98 2.30 2.99
N GLY A 17 -4.16 2.92 3.11
CA GLY A 17 -4.55 4.08 2.32
C GLY A 17 -3.54 5.23 2.44
N LYS A 18 -3.21 5.64 3.67
CA LYS A 18 -2.21 6.69 3.93
C LYS A 18 -0.83 6.35 3.38
N LEU A 19 -0.38 5.10 3.52
CA LEU A 19 0.91 4.67 2.96
C LEU A 19 0.92 4.73 1.43
N ARG A 20 -0.21 4.41 0.80
CA ARG A 20 -0.37 4.48 -0.66
C ARG A 20 -0.37 5.90 -1.19
N GLU A 21 -1.01 6.84 -0.49
CA GLU A 21 -1.02 8.27 -0.85
C GLU A 21 0.38 8.88 -0.90
N LEU A 22 1.31 8.38 -0.08
CA LEU A 22 2.68 8.88 0.02
C LEU A 22 3.69 8.03 -0.77
N SER A 23 3.27 6.93 -1.39
CA SER A 23 4.18 5.98 -2.02
C SER A 23 4.36 6.28 -3.51
N PRO A 24 5.57 6.65 -3.97
CA PRO A 24 5.83 6.80 -5.40
C PRO A 24 5.68 5.48 -6.17
N LEU A 25 5.91 4.34 -5.50
CA LEU A 25 5.72 3.02 -6.08
C LEU A 25 4.24 2.71 -6.33
N TRP A 26 3.34 3.23 -5.50
CA TRP A 26 1.91 3.05 -5.68
C TRP A 26 1.39 3.83 -6.90
N GLU A 27 1.93 5.03 -7.15
CA GLU A 27 1.65 5.78 -8.38
C GLU A 27 2.13 5.02 -9.62
N MET A 28 3.37 4.52 -9.60
CA MET A 28 3.91 3.71 -10.70
C MET A 28 3.06 2.47 -10.99
N PHE A 29 2.58 1.78 -9.94
CA PHE A 29 1.67 0.66 -10.09
C PHE A 29 0.35 1.07 -10.77
N LYS A 30 -0.26 2.19 -10.38
CA LYS A 30 -1.49 2.70 -11.00
C LYS A 30 -1.29 3.11 -12.47
N GLU A 31 -0.10 3.56 -12.83
CA GLU A 31 0.29 3.89 -14.21
C GLU A 31 0.58 2.64 -15.06
N GLY A 32 0.49 1.43 -14.48
CA GLY A 32 0.71 0.16 -15.18
C GLY A 32 2.18 -0.20 -15.37
N VAL A 33 3.08 0.46 -14.63
CA VAL A 33 4.51 0.13 -14.63
C VAL A 33 4.71 -1.21 -13.93
N ASP A 34 5.37 -2.15 -14.60
CA ASP A 34 5.78 -3.41 -13.98
C ASP A 34 6.87 -3.13 -12.94
N LEU A 35 6.51 -3.17 -11.66
CA LEU A 35 7.42 -2.94 -10.55
C LEU A 35 8.61 -3.93 -10.51
N ASN A 36 8.51 -5.09 -11.16
CA ASN A 36 9.63 -6.02 -11.28
C ASN A 36 10.75 -5.49 -12.18
N THR A 37 10.45 -4.49 -13.02
CA THR A 37 11.42 -3.82 -13.90
C THR A 37 12.11 -2.63 -13.24
N VAL A 38 11.64 -2.22 -12.05
CA VAL A 38 12.23 -1.12 -11.29
C VAL A 38 13.58 -1.56 -10.73
N GLN A 39 14.61 -0.79 -11.04
CA GLN A 39 15.93 -0.95 -10.43
C GLN A 39 15.87 -0.43 -9.00
N TRP A 40 15.70 -1.34 -8.06
CA TRP A 40 15.79 -1.05 -6.63
C TRP A 40 17.22 -0.61 -6.32
N ALA A 41 17.36 0.53 -5.63
CA ALA A 41 18.65 0.89 -5.08
C ALA A 41 19.08 -0.25 -4.15
N ALA A 42 20.13 -0.99 -4.53
CA ALA A 42 20.67 -2.05 -3.70
C ALA A 42 21.12 -1.42 -2.37
N HIS A 43 20.46 -1.82 -1.28
CA HIS A 43 20.99 -1.69 0.06
C HIS A 43 21.40 -3.06 0.56
#